data_AF-A0A520FPW0-F1
#
_entry.id   AF-A0A520FPW0-F1
#
_cell.length_a   1.000
_cell.length_b   1.000
_cell.length_c   1.000
_cell.angle_alpha   90.00
_cell.angle_beta   90.00
_cell.angle_gamma   90.00
#
_symmetry.space_group_name_H-M   'P 1'
#
loop_
_entity.id
_entity.type
_entity.pdbx_description
1 polymer ?
#
loop_
_entity_poly.entity_id
_entity_poly.type
_entity_poly.pdbx_seq_one_letter_code
_entity_poly.pdbx_strand_id
1 'polypeptide(L)' 'MALILRLTDEQECALTLLAEAQGVGKREAAVRAIIEAAAPHIHDERVRALARHGRDRYATLLDRLAR' A
#
# COMPACT_ATOMS: atom_id res chain seq x y z
N MET A 1 10.72 -13.60 7.73
CA MET A 1 9.43 -14.29 7.97
C MET A 1 8.96 -14.93 6.66
N ALA A 2 8.34 -16.11 6.70
CA ALA A 2 7.84 -16.80 5.51
C ALA A 2 6.31 -16.73 5.48
N LEU A 3 5.75 -16.39 4.32
CA LEU A 3 4.32 -16.35 4.05
C LEU A 3 4.01 -17.42 3.00
N ILE A 4 3.02 -18.27 3.27
CA ILE A 4 2.50 -19.25 2.30
C ILE A 4 1.12 -18.79 1.86
N LEU A 5 0.94 -18.59 0.55
CA LEU A 5 -0.33 -18.22 -0.05
C LEU A 5 -1.06 -19.47 -0.55
N ARG A 6 -2.37 -19.53 -0.33
CA ARG A 6 -3.24 -20.50 -0.99
C ARG A 6 -3.98 -19.79 -2.11
N LEU A 7 -3.64 -20.14 -3.35
CA LEU A 7 -4.19 -19.51 -4.55
C LEU A 7 -5.25 -20.43 -5.18
N THR A 8 -6.25 -19.83 -5.81
CA THR A 8 -7.11 -20.52 -6.77
C THR A 8 -6.37 -20.72 -8.10
N ASP A 9 -6.86 -21.61 -8.96
CA ASP A 9 -6.25 -21.87 -10.26
C ASP A 9 -6.16 -20.59 -11.13
N GLU A 10 -7.20 -19.75 -11.06
CA GLU A 10 -7.23 -18.45 -11.75
C GLU A 10 -6.14 -17.50 -11.24
N GLN A 11 -5.95 -17.41 -9.93
CA GLN A 11 -4.92 -16.58 -9.31
C GLN A 11 -3.51 -17.09 -9.64
N GLU A 12 -3.32 -18.41 -9.70
CA GLU A 12 -2.04 -18.99 -10.10
C GLU A 12 -1.71 -18.71 -11.57
N CYS A 13 -2.70 -18.82 -12.46
CA CYS A 13 -2.55 -18.46 -13.87
C CYS A 13 -2.16 -16.99 -14.02
N ALA A 14 -2.91 -16.09 -13.37
CA ALA A 14 -2.63 -14.65 -13.39
C ALA A 14 -1.22 -14.32 -12.85
N LEU A 15 -0.81 -14.95 -11.74
CA LEU A 15 0.52 -14.74 -11.16
C LEU A 15 1.64 -15.28 -12.07
N THR A 16 1.39 -16.37 -12.79
CA THR A 16 2.35 -16.94 -13.76
C THR A 16 2.56 -15.98 -14.92
N LEU A 17 1.47 -15.49 -15.53
CA LEU A 17 1.54 -14.50 -16.61
C LEU A 17 2.24 -13.21 -16.17
N LEU A 18 1.95 -12.73 -14.96
CA LEU A 18 2.60 -11.55 -14.40
C LEU A 18 4.11 -11.76 -14.22
N ALA A 19 4.51 -12.92 -13.70
CA ALA A 19 5.91 -13.28 -13.49
C ALA A 19 6.68 -13.37 -14.80
N GLU A 20 6.08 -13.99 -15.83
CA GLU A 20 6.63 -14.06 -17.19
C GLU A 20 6.78 -12.68 -17.82
N ALA A 21 5.75 -11.83 -17.74
CA ALA A 21 5.78 -10.48 -18.27
C ALA A 21 6.86 -9.61 -17.61
N GLN A 22 7.14 -9.84 -16.32
CA GLN A 22 8.18 -9.13 -15.57
C GLN A 22 9.56 -9.80 -15.67
N GLY A 23 9.66 -11.01 -16.21
CA GLY A 23 10.91 -11.79 -16.28
C GLY A 23 11.44 -12.20 -14.90
N VAL A 24 10.56 -12.39 -13.91
CA VAL A 24 10.94 -12.74 -12.53
C VAL A 24 10.22 -14.01 -12.06
N GLY A 25 10.62 -14.56 -10.92
CA GLY A 25 9.91 -15.69 -10.32
C GLY A 25 8.56 -15.30 -9.70
N LYS A 26 7.63 -16.25 -9.58
CA LYS A 26 6.26 -16.03 -9.03
C LYS A 26 6.25 -15.31 -7.67
N ARG A 27 7.20 -15.65 -6.77
CA ARG A 27 7.30 -15.01 -5.45
C ARG A 27 7.64 -13.53 -5.55
N GLU A 28 8.59 -13.18 -6.41
CA GLU A 28 9.01 -11.78 -6.61
C GLU A 28 7.89 -10.98 -7.26
N ALA A 29 7.22 -11.55 -8.28
CA ALA A 29 6.06 -10.93 -8.91
C ALA A 29 4.93 -10.65 -7.89
N ALA A 30 4.64 -11.59 -6.98
CA ALA A 30 3.65 -11.40 -5.93
C ALA A 30 4.04 -10.28 -4.95
N VAL A 31 5.31 -10.22 -4.54
CA VAL A 31 5.82 -9.15 -3.67
C VAL A 31 5.70 -7.79 -4.35
N ARG A 32 6.08 -7.69 -5.62
CA ARG A 32 5.93 -6.44 -6.41
C ARG A 32 4.48 -6.02 -6.56
N ALA A 33 3.59 -6.96 -6.91
CA ALA A 33 2.17 -6.68 -7.02
C ALA A 33 1.58 -6.15 -5.70
N ILE A 34 1.99 -6.70 -4.56
CA ILE A 34 1.57 -6.20 -3.24
C ILE A 34 2.07 -4.78 -2.99
N ILE A 35 3.35 -4.50 -3.28
CA ILE A 35 3.93 -3.17 -3.09
C ILE A 35 3.26 -2.14 -4.01
N GLU A 36 3.06 -2.48 -5.29
CA GLU A 36 2.40 -1.63 -6.28
C GLU A 36 0.94 -1.34 -5.89
N ALA A 37 0.19 -2.37 -5.49
CA ALA A 37 -1.18 -2.21 -5.02
C ALA A 37 -1.26 -1.38 -3.72
N ALA A 38 -0.26 -1.48 -2.84
CA ALA A 38 -0.20 -0.72 -1.60
C ALA A 38 0.29 0.73 -1.80
N ALA A 39 1.04 1.03 -2.87
CA ALA A 39 1.69 2.33 -3.05
C ALA A 39 0.71 3.53 -3.01
N PRO A 40 -0.48 3.49 -3.67
CA PRO A 40 -1.46 4.57 -3.54
C PRO A 40 -1.94 4.77 -2.10
N HIS A 41 -2.16 3.67 -1.37
CA HIS A 41 -2.65 3.69 0.01
C HIS A 41 -1.61 4.19 1.01
N ILE A 42 -0.33 3.85 0.80
CA ILE A 42 0.76 4.30 1.67
C ILE A 42 0.95 5.81 1.59
N HIS A 43 0.85 6.40 0.38
CA HIS A 43 0.96 7.84 0.22
C HIS A 43 -0.20 8.56 0.91
N ASP A 44 -1.44 8.08 0.69
CA ASP A 44 -2.64 8.63 1.32
C ASP A 44 -2.61 8.51 2.84
N GLU A 45 -2.16 7.37 3.38
CA GLU A 45 -2.02 7.19 4.82
C GLU A 45 -0.96 8.11 5.42
N ARG A 46 0.19 8.30 4.75
CA ARG A 46 1.23 9.25 5.19
C ARG A 46 0.71 10.67 5.17
N VAL A 47 0.02 11.09 4.11
CA VAL A 47 -0.60 12.43 4.02
C VAL A 47 -1.65 12.61 5.11
N ARG A 48 -2.52 11.63 5.33
CA ARG A 48 -3.54 11.67 6.40
C ARG A 48 -2.91 11.69 7.80
N ALA A 49 -1.82 10.95 8.02
CA ALA A 49 -1.09 10.95 9.28
C ALA A 49 -0.42 12.31 9.54
N LEU A 50 0.23 12.89 8.53
CA LEU A 50 0.82 14.24 8.59
C LEU A 50 -0.24 15.31 8.80
N ALA A 51 -1.39 15.20 8.12
CA ALA A 51 -2.52 16.12 8.29
C ALA A 51 -3.14 16.03 9.69
N ARG A 52 -3.31 14.81 10.24
CA ARG A 52 -3.76 14.62 11.63
C ARG A 52 -2.77 15.24 12.61
N HIS A 53 -1.48 14.93 12.48
CA HIS A 53 -0.44 15.50 13.34
C HIS A 53 -0.36 17.03 13.25
N GLY A 54 -0.52 17.60 12.05
CA GLY A 54 -0.58 19.05 11.85
C GLY A 54 -1.80 19.69 12.50
N ARG A 55 -2.99 19.07 12.36
CA ARG A 55 -4.22 19.53 13.02
C ARG A 55 -4.10 19.47 14.53
N ASP A 56 -3.58 18.38 15.10
CA ASP A 56 -3.39 18.24 16.55
C ASP A 56 -2.40 19.29 17.07
N ARG A 57 -1.31 19.52 16.33
CA ARG A 57 -0.28 20.52 16.69
C ARG A 57 -0.80 21.95 16.70
N TYR A 58 -1.71 22.28 15.78
CA TYR A 58 -2.25 23.64 15.64
C TYR A 58 -3.70 23.79 16.12
N ALA A 59 -4.29 22.76 16.73
CA ALA A 59 -5.69 22.73 17.14
C ALA A 59 -6.06 23.95 17.99
N THR A 60 -5.29 24.22 19.04
CA THR A 60 -5.51 25.35 19.95
C THR A 60 -5.35 26.71 19.28
N LEU A 61 -4.52 26.81 18.24
CA LEU A 61 -4.33 28.04 17.48
C LEU A 61 -5.50 28.25 16.50
N LEU A 62 -5.90 27.18 15.80
CA LEU A 62 -7.02 27.20 14.86
C LEU A 62 -8.35 27.48 15.57
N ASP A 63 -8.58 26.89 16.75
CA ASP A 63 -9.78 27.16 17.57
C ASP A 63 -9.88 28.63 18.02
N ARG A 64 -8.75 29.30 18.21
CA ARG A 64 -8.71 30.73 18.55
C ARG A 64 -8.95 31.63 17.34
N LEU A 65 -8.52 31.22 16.15
CA LEU A 65 -8.67 31.97 14.91
C LEU A 65 -10.03 31.77 14.24
N ALA A 66 -10.75 30.69 14.58
CA ALA A 66 -12.09 30.39 14.08
C ALA A 66 -13.22 31.14 14.83
N ARG A 67 -12.88 32.07 15.73
CA ARG A 67 -13.79 32.83 16.58
C ARG A 67 -13.79 34.31 16.19
#